data_AF-A0A0K1EF77-F1
#
_entry.id   AF-A0A0K1EF77-F1
#
_cell.length_a   1.000
_cell.length_b   1.000
_cell.length_c   1.000
_cell.angle_alpha   90.00
_cell.angle_beta   90.00
_cell.angle_gamma   90.00
#
_symmetry.space_group_name_H-M   'P 1'
#
loop_
_entity.id
_entity.type
_entity.pdbx_description
1 polymer ?
#
loop_
_entity_poly.entity_id
_entity_poly.type
_entity_poly.pdbx_seq_one_letter_code
_entity_poly.pdbx_strand_id
1 'polypeptide(L)'
;MSEQAEREAASPATAAEPAIRVEDAAPRMYRAMKADDEHPKTGTSGTTLGIRVPKDIPVDLQGRVRPGKGGLSVRPRIRDIPAEFLPRRLKHLNRNATGSDKTIVFRYGEKAFTVAHVTSELCLRPDKPDHGVVEPSAEMDFDAYQNALHATREGWVNGEEDAF
;
A
#
# COMPACT_ATOMS: atom_id res chain seq x y z
N MET A 1 37.94 -30.63 46.92
CA MET A 1 37.24 -31.58 46.02
C MET A 1 35.76 -31.26 46.16
N SER A 2 35.35 -30.09 45.64
CA SER A 2 34.58 -29.91 44.38
C SER A 2 33.08 -29.86 44.72
N GLU A 3 32.41 -28.72 44.90
CA GLU A 3 32.14 -27.57 44.02
C GLU A 3 31.19 -27.88 42.85
N GLN A 4 30.18 -27.00 42.69
CA GLN A 4 29.15 -26.87 41.64
C GLN A 4 27.87 -27.70 41.87
N ALA A 5 26.68 -27.17 42.21
CA ALA A 5 26.00 -25.89 41.98
C ALA A 5 25.68 -25.61 40.50
N GLU A 6 24.65 -26.29 39.97
CA GLU A 6 24.10 -26.03 38.64
C GLU A 6 22.83 -25.18 38.78
N ARG A 7 22.97 -23.91 38.40
CA ARG A 7 21.89 -22.93 38.28
C ARG A 7 21.31 -23.05 36.88
N GLU A 8 20.05 -23.42 36.78
CA GLU A 8 19.30 -23.41 35.53
C GLU A 8 19.00 -21.94 35.17
N ALA A 9 19.76 -21.41 34.20
CA ALA A 9 19.57 -20.07 33.69
C ALA A 9 18.38 -20.05 32.73
N ALA A 10 17.34 -19.29 33.08
CA ALA A 10 16.26 -18.92 32.19
C ALA A 10 16.82 -18.16 30.97
N SER A 11 16.68 -18.77 29.80
CA SER A 11 16.97 -18.13 28.51
C SER A 11 15.96 -17.00 28.26
N PRO A 12 16.40 -15.76 27.96
CA PRO A 12 15.44 -14.72 27.61
C PRO A 12 14.81 -15.05 26.26
N ALA A 13 13.48 -15.07 26.22
CA ALA A 13 12.71 -15.11 25.00
C ALA A 13 13.05 -13.88 24.18
N THR A 14 13.82 -14.06 23.11
CA THR A 14 13.99 -13.08 22.04
C THR A 14 12.60 -12.72 21.52
N ALA A 15 12.22 -11.46 21.68
CA ALA A 15 11.07 -10.88 21.02
C ALA A 15 11.24 -11.10 19.51
N ALA A 16 10.31 -11.83 18.90
CA ALA A 16 10.26 -11.98 17.46
C ALA A 16 9.95 -10.61 16.85
N GLU A 17 10.96 -9.97 16.27
CA GLU A 17 10.75 -9.00 15.20
C GLU A 17 9.86 -9.67 14.13
N PRO A 18 8.85 -8.99 13.57
CA PRO A 18 8.18 -9.53 12.40
C PRO A 18 9.17 -9.41 11.24
N ALA A 19 9.91 -10.49 11.01
CA ALA A 19 10.64 -10.71 9.77
C ALA A 19 9.62 -10.75 8.64
N ILE A 20 9.47 -9.63 7.93
CA ILE A 20 8.86 -9.64 6.60
C ILE A 20 9.75 -10.56 5.75
N ARG A 21 9.33 -11.81 5.58
CA ARG A 21 10.05 -12.77 4.73
C ARG A 21 9.92 -12.27 3.28
N VAL A 22 11.07 -12.10 2.65
CA VAL A 22 11.28 -11.52 1.31
C VAL A 22 10.61 -12.32 0.16
N GLU A 23 9.91 -13.43 0.44
CA GLU A 23 9.43 -14.36 -0.60
C GLU A 23 7.99 -14.09 -1.11
N ASP A 24 7.19 -13.27 -0.42
CA ASP A 24 5.84 -12.84 -0.85
C ASP A 24 5.79 -11.35 -1.26
N ALA A 25 6.83 -10.85 -1.92
CA ALA A 25 6.84 -9.46 -2.38
C ALA A 25 5.56 -9.13 -3.18
N ALA A 26 4.83 -8.11 -2.76
CA ALA A 26 3.59 -7.71 -3.41
C ALA A 26 3.84 -7.18 -4.85
N PRO A 27 2.79 -7.07 -5.68
CA PRO A 27 2.88 -6.41 -6.97
C PRO A 27 3.40 -4.97 -6.85
N ARG A 28 4.32 -4.60 -7.74
CA ARG A 28 4.84 -3.24 -7.83
C ARG A 28 3.77 -2.30 -8.33
N MET A 29 3.43 -1.28 -7.55
CA MET A 29 2.38 -0.33 -7.87
C MET A 29 2.68 1.06 -7.34
N TYR A 30 2.15 2.08 -8.02
CA TYR A 30 2.41 3.49 -7.74
C TYR A 30 1.13 4.27 -7.46
N ARG A 31 1.21 5.25 -6.55
CA ARG A 31 0.13 6.19 -6.28
C ARG A 31 0.67 7.51 -5.72
N ALA A 32 0.14 8.64 -6.20
CA ALA A 32 0.43 9.95 -5.62
C ALA A 32 -0.42 10.17 -4.36
N MET A 33 0.24 10.40 -3.22
CA MET A 33 -0.41 10.61 -1.91
C MET A 33 0.29 11.72 -1.13
N LYS A 34 -0.40 12.33 -0.18
CA LYS A 34 0.21 13.23 0.81
C LYS A 34 1.17 12.43 1.66
N ALA A 35 2.32 13.00 1.98
CA ALA A 35 3.24 12.41 2.93
C ALA A 35 2.84 12.75 4.38
N ASP A 36 3.18 11.83 5.27
CA ASP A 36 3.26 12.00 6.72
C ASP A 36 4.58 11.33 7.12
N ASP A 37 5.60 12.14 7.41
CA ASP A 37 7.01 11.75 7.41
C ASP A 37 7.45 11.15 6.05
N GLU A 38 8.18 10.04 6.08
CA GLU A 38 8.71 9.35 4.88
C GLU A 38 7.66 8.43 4.20
N HIS A 39 6.45 8.38 4.75
CA HIS A 39 5.40 7.43 4.36
C HIS A 39 4.14 8.15 3.92
N PRO A 40 3.20 7.48 3.23
CA PRO A 40 1.93 8.09 2.89
C PRO A 40 1.09 8.36 4.14
N LYS A 41 0.43 9.51 4.13
CA LYS A 41 -0.58 9.87 5.11
C LYS A 41 -1.80 8.94 4.98
N THR A 42 -2.20 8.30 6.06
CA THR A 42 -3.43 7.49 6.12
C THR A 42 -4.68 8.35 6.13
N GLY A 43 -5.81 7.79 5.68
CA GLY A 43 -7.12 8.43 5.74
C GLY A 43 -7.97 8.23 4.49
N THR A 44 -9.18 8.79 4.50
CA THR A 44 -10.25 8.49 3.55
C THR A 44 -10.38 9.51 2.41
N SER A 45 -9.29 10.16 1.99
CA SER A 45 -9.29 11.11 0.87
C SER A 45 -8.70 10.51 -0.41
N GLY A 46 -8.95 11.15 -1.56
CA GLY A 46 -8.35 10.72 -2.83
C GLY A 46 -6.82 10.88 -2.90
N THR A 47 -6.21 11.52 -1.90
CA THR A 47 -4.76 11.79 -1.82
C THR A 47 -4.12 11.18 -0.56
N THR A 48 -4.81 10.28 0.13
CA THR A 48 -4.28 9.56 1.30
C THR A 48 -4.28 8.07 1.03
N LEU A 49 -3.57 7.32 1.87
CA LEU A 49 -3.64 5.86 1.90
C LEU A 49 -4.94 5.46 2.58
N GLY A 50 -5.94 5.09 1.77
CA GLY A 50 -7.26 4.73 2.23
C GLY A 50 -8.34 4.98 1.18
N ILE A 51 -9.59 4.64 1.52
CA ILE A 51 -10.67 4.52 0.54
C ILE A 51 -11.81 5.50 0.84
N ARG A 52 -12.49 6.01 -0.20
CA ARG A 52 -13.72 6.82 -0.06
C ARG A 52 -14.96 6.01 -0.35
N VAL A 53 -15.98 6.23 0.48
CA VAL A 53 -17.33 5.72 0.26
C VAL A 53 -18.25 6.86 -0.15
N PRO A 54 -19.16 6.67 -1.13
CA PRO A 54 -19.29 5.50 -2.01
C PRO A 54 -18.39 5.57 -3.25
N LYS A 55 -17.51 6.58 -3.34
CA LYS A 55 -16.83 6.97 -4.58
C LYS A 55 -15.85 5.91 -5.11
N ASP A 56 -15.05 5.32 -4.24
CA ASP A 56 -14.01 4.37 -4.64
C ASP A 56 -14.47 2.92 -4.47
N ILE A 57 -15.34 2.66 -3.48
CA ILE A 57 -16.01 1.37 -3.27
C ILE A 57 -17.39 1.60 -2.61
N PRO A 58 -18.46 0.88 -3.00
CA PRO A 58 -19.72 0.91 -2.29
C PRO A 58 -19.66 0.08 -1.00
N VAL A 59 -20.33 0.56 0.04
CA VAL A 59 -20.61 -0.19 1.27
C VAL A 59 -22.07 -0.61 1.25
N ASP A 60 -22.34 -1.89 1.54
CA ASP A 60 -23.70 -2.41 1.58
C ASP A 60 -24.43 -1.99 2.87
N LEU A 61 -25.73 -2.33 2.97
CA LEU A 61 -26.57 -1.98 4.13
C LEU A 61 -26.09 -2.60 5.45
N GLN A 62 -25.18 -3.59 5.39
CA GLN A 62 -24.61 -4.26 6.56
C GLN A 62 -23.23 -3.71 6.91
N GLY A 63 -22.75 -2.64 6.25
CA GLY A 63 -21.44 -2.05 6.51
C GLY A 63 -20.29 -2.80 5.85
N ARG A 64 -20.58 -3.66 4.86
CA ARG A 64 -19.58 -4.56 4.26
C ARG A 64 -19.17 -4.13 2.86
N VAL A 65 -17.93 -4.46 2.52
CA VAL A 65 -17.34 -4.29 1.19
C VAL A 65 -17.07 -5.65 0.55
N ARG A 66 -17.06 -5.70 -0.79
CA ARG A 66 -16.90 -6.95 -1.55
C ARG A 66 -15.85 -6.78 -2.66
N PRO A 67 -15.09 -7.83 -2.99
CA PRO A 67 -14.20 -7.84 -4.15
C PRO A 67 -14.96 -7.52 -5.46
N GLY A 68 -14.28 -6.94 -6.44
CA GLY A 68 -14.85 -6.62 -7.75
C GLY A 68 -15.79 -5.40 -7.77
N LYS A 69 -15.90 -4.65 -6.67
CA LYS A 69 -16.78 -3.46 -6.56
C LYS A 69 -16.04 -2.12 -6.55
N GLY A 70 -14.72 -2.14 -6.61
CA GLY A 70 -13.88 -0.94 -6.54
C GLY A 70 -12.72 -1.14 -5.55
N GLY A 71 -11.99 -0.07 -5.26
CA GLY A 71 -10.84 -0.13 -4.37
C GLY A 71 -9.88 1.04 -4.56
N LEU A 72 -8.71 0.93 -3.92
CA LEU A 72 -7.69 1.98 -3.96
C LEU A 72 -7.00 1.97 -5.33
N SER A 73 -7.24 3.01 -6.14
CA SER A 73 -6.58 3.14 -7.46
C SER A 73 -5.06 3.18 -7.37
N VAL A 74 -4.41 2.38 -8.20
CA VAL A 74 -2.94 2.32 -8.32
C VAL A 74 -2.52 2.19 -9.78
N ARG A 75 -1.25 2.45 -10.06
CA ARG A 75 -0.67 2.44 -11.41
C ARG A 75 0.48 1.44 -11.51
N PRO A 76 0.71 0.80 -12.67
CA PRO A 76 1.83 -0.11 -12.86
C PRO A 76 3.19 0.62 -12.93
N ARG A 77 3.20 1.89 -13.38
CA ARG A 77 4.41 2.71 -13.52
C ARG A 77 4.12 4.16 -13.11
N ILE A 78 5.14 4.90 -12.71
CA ILE A 78 5.04 6.34 -12.40
C ILE A 78 4.45 7.15 -13.57
N ARG A 79 4.80 6.82 -14.82
CA ARG A 79 4.31 7.51 -16.02
C ARG A 79 2.81 7.31 -16.30
N ASP A 80 2.23 6.26 -15.73
CA ASP A 80 0.82 5.94 -15.89
C ASP A 80 -0.04 6.73 -14.88
N ILE A 81 0.57 7.49 -13.96
CA ILE A 81 -0.13 8.43 -13.09
C ILE A 81 -0.66 9.60 -13.93
N PRO A 82 -1.98 9.90 -13.87
CA PRO A 82 -2.53 11.05 -14.57
C PRO A 82 -1.83 12.36 -14.17
N ALA A 83 -1.64 13.23 -15.14
CA ALA A 83 -0.79 14.41 -14.99
C ALA A 83 -1.29 15.38 -13.90
N GLU A 84 -2.59 15.40 -13.62
CA GLU A 84 -3.24 16.16 -12.55
C GLU A 84 -2.92 15.64 -11.15
N PHE A 85 -2.44 14.40 -11.02
CA PHE A 85 -1.99 13.82 -9.75
C PHE A 85 -0.47 13.80 -9.62
N LEU A 86 0.27 13.94 -10.72
CA LEU A 86 1.73 13.96 -10.69
C LEU A 86 2.25 15.34 -10.20
N PRO A 87 3.08 15.41 -9.15
CA PRO A 87 3.63 16.66 -8.64
C PRO A 87 4.35 17.49 -9.72
N ARG A 88 4.22 18.83 -9.69
CA ARG A 88 4.82 19.73 -10.69
C ARG A 88 6.35 19.62 -10.74
N ARG A 89 7.01 19.31 -9.62
CA ARG A 89 8.46 19.05 -9.61
C ARG A 89 8.87 17.89 -10.53
N LEU A 90 7.96 16.96 -10.84
CA LEU A 90 8.19 15.83 -11.74
C LEU A 90 7.95 16.18 -13.21
N LYS A 91 7.92 17.47 -13.58
CA LYS A 91 7.83 17.91 -14.97
C LYS A 91 8.94 17.39 -15.88
N HIS A 92 10.08 17.04 -15.31
CA HIS A 92 11.17 16.39 -16.02
C HIS A 92 10.80 14.96 -16.46
N LEU A 93 9.89 14.28 -15.73
CA LEU A 93 9.34 12.97 -16.11
C LEU A 93 8.12 13.11 -17.04
N ASN A 94 7.21 14.05 -16.76
CA ASN A 94 6.05 14.34 -17.59
C ASN A 94 5.81 15.86 -17.63
N ARG A 95 6.06 16.48 -18.79
CA ARG A 95 5.93 17.94 -18.98
C ARG A 95 4.56 18.51 -18.63
N ASN A 96 3.52 17.69 -18.64
CA ASN A 96 2.15 18.09 -18.32
C ASN A 96 1.80 17.96 -16.82
N ALA A 97 2.74 17.58 -15.95
CA ALA A 97 2.51 17.43 -14.52
C ALA A 97 1.96 18.73 -13.90
N THR A 98 0.78 18.63 -13.28
CA THR A 98 0.04 19.76 -12.69
C THR A 98 -0.40 19.51 -11.25
N GLY A 99 -0.18 18.31 -10.72
CA GLY A 99 -0.53 17.90 -9.37
C GLY A 99 0.20 18.69 -8.28
N SER A 100 -0.31 18.60 -7.06
CA SER A 100 0.23 19.34 -5.92
C SER A 100 1.65 18.89 -5.57
N ASP A 101 2.56 19.83 -5.34
CA ASP A 101 3.89 19.49 -4.81
C ASP A 101 3.86 19.02 -3.34
N LYS A 102 2.69 19.09 -2.68
CA LYS A 102 2.48 18.51 -1.33
C LYS A 102 2.21 17.00 -1.35
N THR A 103 2.08 16.37 -2.51
CA THR A 103 1.99 14.92 -2.65
C THR A 103 3.32 14.36 -3.12
N ILE A 104 3.62 13.13 -2.73
CA ILE A 104 4.74 12.31 -3.21
C ILE A 104 4.16 11.15 -4.03
N VAL A 105 4.85 10.73 -5.08
CA VAL A 105 4.57 9.44 -5.73
C VAL A 105 5.21 8.34 -4.91
N PHE A 106 4.38 7.53 -4.26
CA PHE A 106 4.84 6.36 -3.53
C PHE A 106 4.77 5.12 -4.41
N ARG A 107 5.68 4.19 -4.14
CA ARG A 107 5.71 2.84 -4.69
C ARG A 107 5.52 1.81 -3.57
N TYR A 108 4.79 0.74 -3.87
CA TYR A 108 4.71 -0.44 -3.04
C TYR A 108 5.08 -1.67 -3.86
N GLY A 109 5.73 -2.67 -3.25
CA GLY A 109 6.01 -3.96 -3.88
C GLY A 109 7.04 -3.91 -5.00
N GLU A 110 7.37 -5.09 -5.53
CA GLU A 110 8.41 -5.29 -6.54
C GLU A 110 8.01 -6.28 -7.65
N LYS A 111 6.97 -7.10 -7.43
CA LYS A 111 6.54 -8.12 -8.42
C LYS A 111 5.80 -7.48 -9.60
N ALA A 112 5.54 -8.27 -10.63
CA ALA A 112 4.77 -7.83 -11.79
C ALA A 112 3.39 -7.29 -11.38
N PHE A 113 2.90 -6.26 -12.08
CA PHE A 113 1.57 -5.68 -11.89
C PHE A 113 0.50 -6.61 -12.50
N THR A 114 0.25 -7.73 -11.83
CA THR A 114 -0.74 -8.75 -12.19
C THR A 114 -1.68 -9.01 -11.03
N VAL A 115 -2.75 -9.77 -11.25
CA VAL A 115 -3.64 -10.20 -10.16
C VAL A 115 -2.82 -11.00 -9.14
N ALA A 116 -2.77 -10.52 -7.91
CA ALA A 116 -2.03 -11.16 -6.81
C ALA A 116 -2.39 -10.52 -5.46
N HIS A 117 -2.15 -11.26 -4.39
CA HIS A 117 -2.24 -10.74 -3.03
C HIS A 117 -1.24 -9.59 -2.80
N VAL A 118 -1.73 -8.54 -2.14
CA VAL A 118 -0.91 -7.47 -1.57
C VAL A 118 -0.63 -7.78 -0.10
N THR A 119 -1.66 -8.26 0.61
CA THR A 119 -1.62 -8.88 1.94
C THR A 119 -2.60 -10.05 1.96
N SER A 120 -2.78 -10.71 3.10
CA SER A 120 -3.86 -11.72 3.28
C SER A 120 -5.26 -11.13 3.01
N GLU A 121 -5.49 -9.87 3.35
CA GLU A 121 -6.78 -9.17 3.28
C GLU A 121 -6.97 -8.39 1.97
N LEU A 122 -5.90 -8.15 1.22
CA LEU A 122 -5.89 -7.26 0.06
C LEU A 122 -5.41 -7.96 -1.20
N CYS A 123 -6.07 -7.68 -2.32
CA CYS A 123 -5.68 -8.18 -3.64
C CYS A 123 -5.54 -7.02 -4.63
N LEU A 124 -4.50 -7.05 -5.45
CA LEU A 124 -4.42 -6.18 -6.62
C LEU A 124 -5.27 -6.79 -7.74
N ARG A 125 -6.16 -5.99 -8.30
CA ARG A 125 -6.87 -6.33 -9.54
C ARG A 125 -6.62 -5.26 -10.61
N PRO A 126 -5.73 -5.52 -11.59
CA PRO A 126 -5.64 -4.71 -12.79
C PRO A 126 -6.99 -4.69 -13.52
N ASP A 127 -7.45 -3.52 -13.96
CA ASP A 127 -8.68 -3.37 -14.74
C ASP A 127 -8.42 -2.72 -16.11
N LYS A 128 -7.27 -2.08 -16.30
CA LYS A 128 -6.76 -1.52 -17.56
C LYS A 128 -5.24 -1.72 -17.64
N PRO A 129 -4.62 -1.59 -18.82
CA PRO A 129 -3.16 -1.70 -18.95
C PRO A 129 -2.37 -0.70 -18.09
N ASP A 130 -2.98 0.41 -17.71
CA ASP A 130 -2.40 1.53 -16.95
C ASP A 130 -3.05 1.74 -15.58
N HIS A 131 -3.90 0.81 -15.13
CA HIS A 131 -4.69 0.97 -13.91
C HIS A 131 -5.02 -0.36 -13.24
N GLY A 132 -5.07 -0.32 -11.93
CA GLY A 132 -5.68 -1.37 -11.13
C GLY A 132 -6.21 -0.80 -9.83
N VAL A 133 -6.90 -1.64 -9.08
CA VAL A 133 -7.36 -1.31 -7.74
C VAL A 133 -6.83 -2.32 -6.74
N VAL A 134 -6.42 -1.83 -5.58
CA VAL A 134 -6.24 -2.70 -4.40
C VAL A 134 -7.60 -2.80 -3.72
N GLU A 135 -8.19 -3.99 -3.77
CA GLU A 135 -9.53 -4.29 -3.27
C GLU A 135 -9.46 -5.31 -2.13
N PRO A 136 -10.53 -5.49 -1.33
CA PRO A 136 -10.52 -6.56 -0.33
C PRO A 136 -10.45 -7.92 -1.04
N SER A 137 -9.74 -8.89 -0.44
CA SER A 137 -9.57 -10.24 -0.98
C SER A 137 -10.83 -11.11 -0.84
N ALA A 138 -11.65 -10.80 0.16
CA ALA A 138 -12.94 -11.42 0.44
C ALA A 138 -13.92 -10.36 0.99
N GLU A 139 -15.19 -10.73 1.16
CA GLU A 139 -16.14 -9.85 1.85
C GLU A 139 -15.67 -9.58 3.29
N MET A 140 -15.65 -8.30 3.69
CA MET A 140 -15.24 -7.88 5.03
C MET A 140 -15.90 -6.55 5.43
N ASP A 141 -15.83 -6.22 6.72
CA ASP A 141 -16.29 -4.93 7.22
C ASP A 141 -15.47 -3.78 6.62
N PHE A 142 -16.14 -2.66 6.35
CA PHE A 142 -15.47 -1.48 5.80
C PHE A 142 -14.29 -1.01 6.64
N ASP A 143 -14.43 -0.98 7.97
CA ASP A 143 -13.36 -0.56 8.87
C ASP A 143 -12.17 -1.52 8.84
N ALA A 144 -12.43 -2.83 8.70
CA ALA A 144 -11.37 -3.82 8.56
C ALA A 144 -10.61 -3.64 7.23
N TYR A 145 -11.31 -3.34 6.13
CA TYR A 145 -10.67 -3.02 4.85
C TYR A 145 -9.84 -1.73 4.93
N GLN A 146 -10.38 -0.69 5.57
CA GLN A 146 -9.70 0.58 5.78
C GLN A 146 -8.41 0.39 6.60
N ASN A 147 -8.47 -0.42 7.67
CA ASN A 147 -7.32 -0.78 8.49
C ASN A 147 -6.30 -1.63 7.74
N ALA A 148 -6.75 -2.58 6.91
CA ALA A 148 -5.86 -3.38 6.07
C ALA A 148 -5.07 -2.50 5.10
N LEU A 149 -5.71 -1.50 4.47
CA LEU A 149 -5.01 -0.51 3.64
C LEU A 149 -3.99 0.28 4.46
N HIS A 150 -4.38 0.77 5.64
CA HIS A 150 -3.46 1.52 6.51
C HIS A 150 -2.26 0.69 6.97
N ALA A 151 -2.44 -0.61 7.22
CA ALA A 151 -1.37 -1.52 7.61
C ALA A 151 -0.28 -1.67 6.54
N THR A 152 -0.58 -1.34 5.27
CA THR A 152 0.43 -1.32 4.21
C THR A 152 1.38 -0.13 4.27
N ARG A 153 1.11 0.90 5.09
CA ARG A 153 1.82 2.19 5.12
C ARG A 153 3.34 2.07 5.04
N GLU A 154 3.93 1.25 5.91
CA GLU A 154 5.39 1.11 6.04
C GLU A 154 6.05 0.45 4.81
N GLY A 155 5.28 -0.24 3.96
CA GLY A 155 5.81 -0.81 2.72
C GLY A 155 5.77 0.16 1.54
N TRP A 156 5.19 1.34 1.70
CA TRP A 156 5.19 2.38 0.66
C TRP A 156 6.43 3.25 0.79
N VAL A 157 7.29 3.21 -0.22
CA VAL A 157 8.52 4.00 -0.29
C VAL A 157 8.40 5.11 -1.32
N ASN A 158 9.26 6.13 -1.25
CA ASN A 158 9.34 7.15 -2.29
C ASN A 158 9.71 6.50 -3.64
N GLY A 159 8.84 6.63 -4.63
CA GLY A 159 9.03 6.09 -5.98
C GLY A 159 9.28 7.15 -7.04
N GLU A 160 9.57 8.40 -6.65
CA GLU A 160 9.83 9.50 -7.60
C GLU A 160 11.16 9.37 -8.33
N GLU A 161 12.09 8.60 -7.76
CA GLU A 161 13.40 8.31 -8.34
C GLU A 161 13.40 7.03 -9.20
N ASP A 162 12.29 6.30 -9.24
CA ASP A 162 12.18 5.11 -10.07
C ASP A 162 12.34 5.50 -11.54
N ALA A 163 13.51 5.13 -12.08
CA ALA A 163 13.87 5.38 -13.47
C ALA A 163 12.92 4.68 -14.44
N PHE A 164 12.82 5.25 -15.64
CA PHE A 164 11.97 4.80 -16.74
C PHE A 164 12.33 3.42 -17.30
#